data_AF-A0A920UWM5-F1
#
_entry.id   AF-A0A920UWM5-F1
#
_cell.length_a   1.000
_cell.length_b   1.000
_cell.length_c   1.000
_cell.angle_alpha   90.00
_cell.angle_beta   90.00
_cell.angle_gamma   90.00
#
_symmetry.space_group_name_H-M   'P 1'
#
loop_
_entity.id
_entity.type
_entity.pdbx_description
1 polymer ?
#
loop_
_entity_poly.entity_id
_entity_poly.type
_entity_poly.pdbx_seq_one_letter_code
_entity_poly.pdbx_strand_id
1 'polypeptide(L)'
;MLRSYLLSSLFIGLGLFLSTQALAQDGNQHSVDWQRSFLDQYCIACHNDSTLTANFTLQTIALDQVGNRLDEIGIWEKVVLKLRAREMPPPGMPRPDAEGPTTS
;
A
#
# COMPACT_ATOMS: atom_id res chain seq x y z
N MET A 1 15.51 23.01 -53.11
CA MET A 1 16.28 22.65 -51.90
C MET A 1 15.77 23.37 -50.63
N LEU A 2 14.46 23.36 -50.33
CA LEU A 2 13.99 23.93 -49.06
C LEU A 2 12.60 23.41 -48.65
N ARG A 3 12.47 22.12 -48.33
CA ARG A 3 11.27 21.58 -47.65
C ARG A 3 11.64 20.45 -46.68
N SER A 4 12.76 20.62 -45.99
CA SER A 4 13.28 19.66 -45.00
C SER A 4 13.28 20.24 -43.59
N TYR A 5 12.20 20.90 -43.11
CA TYR A 5 12.14 21.38 -41.71
C TYR A 5 10.71 21.42 -41.12
N LEU A 6 9.76 20.65 -41.63
CA LEU A 6 8.42 20.53 -41.03
C LEU A 6 8.21 19.20 -40.28
N LEU A 7 9.30 18.47 -39.98
CA LEU A 7 9.28 17.27 -39.14
C LEU A 7 9.88 17.47 -37.73
N SER A 8 10.30 18.69 -37.35
CA SER A 8 11.13 18.89 -36.14
C SER A 8 10.56 19.84 -35.07
N SER A 9 9.24 20.09 -35.05
CA SER A 9 8.63 20.99 -34.03
C SER A 9 7.50 20.35 -33.21
N LEU A 10 7.13 19.10 -33.47
CA LEU A 10 6.11 18.37 -32.71
C LEU A 10 6.73 17.39 -31.70
N PHE A 11 7.80 17.78 -31.01
CA PHE A 11 8.34 17.03 -29.85
C PHE A 11 8.57 17.89 -28.61
N ILE A 12 8.43 19.21 -28.71
CA ILE A 12 8.69 20.13 -27.58
C ILE A 12 7.41 20.35 -26.73
N GLY A 13 6.22 20.06 -27.27
CA GLY A 13 4.94 20.27 -26.55
C GLY A 13 4.55 19.16 -25.56
N LEU A 14 5.09 17.93 -25.69
CA LEU A 14 4.69 16.79 -24.86
C LEU A 14 5.47 16.69 -23.53
N GLY A 15 6.66 17.31 -23.44
CA GLY A 15 7.50 17.26 -22.23
C GLY A 15 6.95 18.06 -21.05
N LEU A 16 6.16 19.11 -21.29
CA LEU A 16 5.61 19.98 -20.23
C LEU A 16 4.35 19.43 -19.56
N PHE A 17 3.65 18.46 -20.19
CA PHE A 17 2.45 17.84 -19.62
C PHE A 17 2.74 16.65 -18.69
N LEU A 18 3.94 16.05 -18.75
CA LEU A 18 4.28 14.89 -17.92
C LEU A 18 4.73 15.26 -16.49
N SER A 19 5.15 16.50 -16.25
CA SER A 19 5.77 16.88 -14.97
C SER A 19 4.79 17.08 -13.81
N THR A 20 3.48 17.12 -14.05
CA THR A 20 2.48 17.39 -13.00
C THR A 20 2.00 16.15 -12.26
N GLN A 21 2.34 14.94 -12.72
CA GLN A 21 1.77 13.69 -12.17
C GLN A 21 2.64 13.03 -11.08
N ALA A 22 3.87 13.49 -10.89
CA ALA A 22 4.84 12.84 -10.01
C ALA A 22 4.52 12.96 -8.50
N LEU A 23 3.84 14.04 -8.07
CA LEU A 23 3.60 14.28 -6.64
C LEU A 23 2.52 13.37 -6.03
N ALA A 24 1.55 12.89 -6.83
CA ALA A 24 0.48 12.02 -6.34
C ALA A 24 0.93 10.56 -6.15
N GLN A 25 1.96 10.14 -6.89
CA GLN A 25 2.46 8.76 -6.82
C GLN A 25 3.36 8.53 -5.60
N ASP A 26 4.12 9.54 -5.18
CA ASP A 26 5.02 9.46 -4.02
C ASP A 26 4.27 9.20 -2.70
N GLY A 27 3.20 9.96 -2.45
CA GLY A 27 2.37 9.79 -1.26
C GLY A 27 1.70 8.40 -1.16
N ASN A 28 1.28 7.83 -2.29
CA ASN A 28 0.66 6.50 -2.30
C ASN A 28 1.70 5.40 -2.01
N GLN A 29 2.88 5.46 -2.63
CA GLN A 29 3.95 4.47 -2.39
C GLN A 29 4.42 4.51 -0.94
N HIS A 30 4.64 5.70 -0.38
CA HIS A 30 5.02 5.84 1.03
C HIS A 30 3.95 5.25 1.97
N SER A 31 2.66 5.43 1.65
CA SER A 31 1.58 4.83 2.44
C SER A 31 1.58 3.30 2.38
N VAL A 32 1.83 2.72 1.21
CA VAL A 32 1.91 1.26 0.99
C VAL A 32 3.12 0.67 1.72
N ASP A 33 4.28 1.33 1.66
CA ASP A 33 5.50 0.88 2.35
C ASP A 33 5.33 0.87 3.87
N TRP A 34 4.68 1.90 4.42
CA TRP A 34 4.34 1.95 5.85
C TRP A 34 3.35 0.82 6.22
N GLN A 35 2.29 0.61 5.43
CA GLN A 35 1.32 -0.46 5.66
C GLN A 35 1.99 -1.84 5.63
N ARG A 36 2.90 -2.07 4.68
CA ARG A 36 3.66 -3.31 4.55
C ARG A 36 4.51 -3.56 5.78
N SER A 37 5.26 -2.54 6.21
CA SER A 37 6.12 -2.58 7.41
C SER A 37 5.31 -2.87 8.67
N PHE A 38 4.13 -2.24 8.81
CA PHE A 38 3.21 -2.50 9.91
C PHE A 38 2.74 -3.95 9.95
N LEU A 39 2.29 -4.49 8.81
CA LEU A 39 1.84 -5.88 8.73
C LEU A 39 2.96 -6.87 8.99
N ASP A 40 4.18 -6.58 8.52
CA ASP A 40 5.34 -7.44 8.72
C ASP A 40 5.69 -7.56 10.22
N GLN A 41 5.65 -6.43 10.93
CA GLN A 41 5.98 -6.37 12.35
C GLN A 41 4.90 -6.98 13.25
N TYR A 42 3.62 -6.74 12.94
CA TYR A 42 2.52 -7.00 13.88
C TYR A 42 1.57 -8.14 13.46
N CYS A 43 1.58 -8.55 12.20
CA CYS A 43 0.62 -9.53 11.66
C CYS A 43 1.28 -10.80 11.11
N ILE A 44 2.33 -10.65 10.31
CA ILE A 44 2.93 -11.76 9.56
C ILE A 44 3.69 -12.75 10.43
N ALA A 45 4.13 -12.39 11.64
CA ALA A 45 4.73 -13.39 12.54
C ALA A 45 3.83 -14.62 12.76
N CYS A 46 2.50 -14.43 12.76
CA CYS A 46 1.51 -15.48 13.01
C CYS A 46 0.61 -15.79 11.80
N HIS A 47 0.29 -14.79 10.98
CA HIS A 47 -0.61 -14.90 9.83
C HIS A 47 0.18 -14.86 8.51
N ASN A 48 0.97 -15.91 8.31
CA ASN A 48 1.79 -16.14 7.12
C ASN A 48 1.54 -17.54 6.57
N ASP A 49 2.14 -17.86 5.42
CA ASP A 49 1.87 -19.11 4.71
C ASP A 49 2.42 -20.34 5.42
N SER A 50 3.38 -20.16 6.36
CA SER A 50 3.99 -21.23 7.15
C SER A 50 3.27 -21.49 8.47
N THR A 51 3.07 -20.45 9.30
CA THR A 51 2.41 -20.56 10.61
C THR A 51 0.89 -20.70 10.46
N LEU A 52 0.32 -20.01 9.47
CA LEU A 52 -1.09 -20.11 9.04
C LEU A 52 -2.11 -20.08 10.19
N THR A 53 -1.87 -19.22 11.20
CA THR A 53 -2.74 -19.13 12.37
C THR A 53 -4.17 -18.80 11.95
N ALA A 54 -5.14 -19.57 12.46
CA ALA A 54 -6.55 -19.47 12.10
C ALA A 54 -6.84 -19.67 10.59
N ASN A 55 -5.99 -20.41 9.88
CA ASN A 55 -6.09 -20.66 8.44
C ASN A 55 -6.14 -19.34 7.62
N PHE A 56 -5.35 -18.35 8.04
CA PHE A 56 -5.35 -17.00 7.48
C PHE A 56 -3.92 -16.49 7.27
N THR A 57 -3.68 -15.85 6.12
CA THR A 57 -2.38 -15.27 5.74
C THR A 57 -2.56 -13.85 5.19
N LEU A 58 -1.62 -12.97 5.54
CA LEU A 58 -1.46 -11.62 5.00
C LEU A 58 -0.14 -11.46 4.23
N GLN A 59 0.57 -12.57 3.96
CA GLN A 59 1.93 -12.54 3.45
C GLN A 59 2.03 -11.99 2.03
N THR A 60 1.10 -12.36 1.15
CA THR A 60 1.18 -12.07 -0.29
C THR A 60 0.12 -11.09 -0.79
N ILE A 61 -0.46 -10.29 0.09
CA ILE A 61 -1.54 -9.36 -0.29
C ILE A 61 -0.97 -8.14 -1.02
N ALA A 62 -1.68 -7.68 -2.05
CA ALA A 62 -1.38 -6.45 -2.76
C ALA A 62 -2.03 -5.26 -2.03
N LEU A 63 -1.24 -4.51 -1.26
CA LEU A 63 -1.73 -3.42 -0.41
C LEU A 63 -2.26 -2.21 -1.20
N ASP A 64 -1.76 -2.01 -2.41
CA ASP A 64 -2.22 -1.00 -3.37
C ASP A 64 -3.58 -1.35 -4.00
N GLN A 65 -4.11 -2.55 -3.74
CA GLN A 65 -5.39 -3.02 -4.29
C GLN A 65 -6.45 -3.32 -3.21
N VAL A 66 -6.18 -2.99 -1.95
CA VAL A 66 -7.10 -3.23 -0.84
C VAL A 66 -8.46 -2.60 -1.11
N GLY A 67 -9.51 -3.40 -1.00
CA GLY A 67 -10.89 -2.95 -1.23
C GLY A 67 -11.34 -2.96 -2.69
N ASN A 68 -10.46 -3.22 -3.65
CA ASN A 68 -10.84 -3.36 -5.07
C ASN A 68 -11.47 -4.72 -5.38
N ARG A 69 -11.27 -5.68 -4.48
CA ARG A 69 -11.71 -7.07 -4.60
C ARG A 69 -12.83 -7.35 -3.62
N LEU A 70 -14.02 -7.67 -4.14
CA LEU A 70 -15.21 -7.94 -3.32
C LEU A 70 -15.00 -9.07 -2.33
N ASP A 71 -14.20 -10.08 -2.69
CA ASP A 71 -13.87 -11.22 -1.85
C ASP A 71 -12.91 -10.88 -0.69
N GLU A 72 -12.21 -9.74 -0.75
CA GLU A 72 -11.28 -9.30 0.30
C GLU A 72 -11.91 -8.32 1.31
N ILE A 73 -13.02 -7.65 0.95
CA ILE A 73 -13.64 -6.62 1.80
C ILE A 73 -13.96 -7.17 3.21
N GLY A 74 -14.61 -8.33 3.27
CA GLY A 74 -14.97 -8.95 4.55
C GLY A 74 -13.77 -9.43 5.36
N ILE A 75 -12.64 -9.71 4.71
CA ILE A 75 -11.38 -10.05 5.39
C ILE A 75 -10.82 -8.80 6.07
N TRP A 76 -10.74 -7.69 5.33
CA TRP A 76 -10.23 -6.42 5.85
C TRP A 76 -11.10 -5.82 6.94
N GLU A 77 -12.42 -5.97 6.84
CA GLU A 77 -13.34 -5.61 7.92
C GLU A 77 -13.00 -6.37 9.22
N LYS A 78 -12.79 -7.69 9.13
CA LYS A 78 -12.39 -8.50 10.29
C LYS A 78 -11.05 -8.04 10.86
N VAL A 79 -10.05 -7.76 10.01
CA VAL A 79 -8.75 -7.24 10.47
C VAL A 79 -8.92 -5.95 11.25
N VAL A 80 -9.68 -4.98 10.71
CA VAL A 80 -9.95 -3.71 11.40
C VAL A 80 -10.69 -3.92 12.72
N LEU A 81 -11.68 -4.81 12.76
CA LEU A 81 -12.40 -5.14 14.00
C LEU A 81 -11.47 -5.73 15.07
N LYS A 82 -10.58 -6.65 14.70
CA LYS A 82 -9.58 -7.24 15.61
C LYS A 82 -8.61 -6.20 16.17
N LEU A 83 -8.16 -5.27 15.33
CA LEU A 83 -7.29 -4.16 15.74
C LEU A 83 -8.02 -3.20 16.69
N ARG A 84 -9.26 -2.81 16.37
CA ARG A 84 -10.09 -1.93 17.22
C ARG A 84 -10.40 -2.57 18.58
N ALA A 85 -10.63 -3.88 18.60
CA ALA A 85 -10.85 -4.64 19.83
C ALA A 85 -9.56 -4.90 20.62
N ARG A 86 -8.38 -4.50 20.12
CA ARG A 86 -7.05 -4.78 20.68
C ARG A 86 -6.77 -6.28 20.89
N GLU A 87 -7.46 -7.13 20.13
CA GLU A 87 -7.26 -8.58 20.13
C GLU A 87 -6.01 -8.97 19.34
N MET A 88 -5.58 -8.11 18.41
CA MET A 88 -4.36 -8.25 17.64
C MET A 88 -3.46 -7.01 17.81
N PRO A 89 -2.13 -7.18 17.97
CA PRO A 89 -1.45 -8.46 18.27
C PRO A 89 -1.92 -9.08 19.60
N PRO A 90 -1.83 -10.42 19.76
CA PRO A 90 -2.25 -11.11 20.99
C PRO A 90 -1.50 -10.61 22.24
N PRO A 91 -2.05 -10.82 23.45
CA PRO A 91 -1.36 -10.47 24.69
C PRO A 91 0.04 -11.08 24.76
N GLY A 92 1.04 -10.28 25.15
CA GLY A 92 2.45 -10.69 25.20
C GLY A 92 3.26 -10.37 23.93
N MET A 93 2.61 -9.95 22.84
CA MET A 93 3.30 -9.50 21.62
C MET A 93 3.49 -7.97 21.62
N PRO A 94 4.52 -7.45 20.91
CA PRO A 94 4.66 -6.02 20.65
C PRO A 94 3.37 -5.47 20.03
N ARG A 95 2.92 -4.30 20.51
CA ARG A 95 1.75 -3.62 19.97
C ARG A 95 2.15 -2.25 19.44
N PRO A 96 1.52 -1.80 18.34
CA PRO A 96 1.72 -0.45 17.85
C PRO A 96 1.19 0.56 18.86
N ASP A 97 1.87 1.69 18.91
CA ASP A 97 1.51 2.89 19.65
C ASP A 97 0.11 3.36 19.19
N ALA A 98 -0.63 4.04 20.06
CA ALA A 98 -2.00 4.48 19.73
C ALA A 98 -2.02 5.57 18.64
N GLU A 99 -0.92 6.32 18.52
CA GLU A 99 -0.70 7.20 17.39
C GLU A 99 -0.16 6.38 16.22
N GLY A 100 -0.96 6.29 15.16
CA GLY A 100 -0.49 5.84 13.85
C GLY A 100 0.65 6.74 13.34
N PRO A 101 1.10 6.58 12.08
CA PRO A 101 2.26 7.30 11.58
C PRO A 101 2.08 8.79 11.82
N THR A 102 2.93 9.37 12.67
CA THR A 102 3.01 10.82 12.85
C THR A 102 3.44 11.36 11.51
N THR A 103 2.50 11.91 10.77
CA THR A 103 2.77 12.62 9.53
C THR A 103 3.84 13.67 9.81
N SER A 104 5.03 13.49 9.23
CA SER A 104 6.05 14.52 9.12
C SER A 104 6.13 14.99 7.68
#